data_AF-A0A966UUS1-F1
#
_entry.id   AF-A0A966UUS1-F1
#
_cell.length_a   1.000
_cell.length_b   1.000
_cell.length_c   1.000
_cell.angle_alpha   90.00
_cell.angle_beta   90.00
_cell.angle_gamma   90.00
#
_symmetry.space_group_name_H-M   'P 1'
#
loop_
_entity.id
_entity.type
_entity.pdbx_description
1 polymer ?
#
loop_
_entity_poly.entity_id
_entity_poly.type
_entity_poly.pdbx_seq_one_letter_code
_entity_poly.pdbx_strand_id
1 'polypeptide(L)'
;MADLTPPPGAPEEVVTKALLRDVDLSLFGFSGTLSLITLDNGMDHTRPNTLGPQSLQSIDDAITAAEASTSAAIAITGKPFIFAAGAD
;
A
#
# COMPACT_ATOMS: atom_id res chain seq x y z
N MET A 1 -20.20 -4.95 -1.56
CA MET A 1 -19.21 -4.33 -2.46
C MET A 1 -19.86 -4.16 -3.81
N ALA A 2 -19.78 -2.98 -4.41
CA ALA A 2 -20.18 -2.79 -5.80
C ALA A 2 -19.14 -3.49 -6.68
N ASP A 3 -19.60 -4.32 -7.62
CA ASP A 3 -18.73 -4.92 -8.63
C ASP A 3 -18.30 -3.82 -9.59
N LEU A 4 -17.08 -3.32 -9.42
CA LEU A 4 -16.49 -2.29 -10.27
C LEU A 4 -15.96 -2.96 -11.54
N THR A 5 -16.87 -3.22 -12.48
CA THR A 5 -16.49 -3.77 -13.78
C THR A 5 -15.85 -2.66 -14.64
N PRO A 6 -14.59 -2.81 -15.09
CA PRO A 6 -13.95 -1.83 -15.95
C PRO A 6 -14.63 -1.79 -17.34
N PRO A 7 -14.50 -0.68 -18.09
CA PRO A 7 -15.08 -0.57 -19.41
C PRO A 7 -14.50 -1.62 -20.37
N PRO A 8 -15.27 -2.07 -21.38
CA PRO A 8 -14.80 -3.05 -22.36
C PRO A 8 -13.50 -2.59 -23.04
N GLY A 9 -12.46 -3.43 -22.99
CA GLY A 9 -11.15 -3.15 -23.60
C GLY A 9 -10.14 -2.42 -22.70
N ALA A 10 -10.48 -2.15 -21.43
CA ALA A 10 -9.49 -1.70 -20.45
C ALA A 10 -8.42 -2.79 -20.21
N PRO A 11 -7.15 -2.40 -20.03
CA PRO A 11 -6.10 -3.35 -19.64
C PRO A 11 -6.39 -3.96 -18.25
N GLU A 12 -5.81 -5.13 -17.98
CA GLU A 12 -5.86 -5.71 -16.63
C GLU A 12 -5.15 -4.80 -15.62
N GLU A 13 -5.75 -4.64 -14.43
CA GLU A 13 -5.20 -3.83 -13.35
C GLU A 13 -3.84 -4.37 -12.90
N VAL A 14 -2.86 -3.47 -12.77
CA VAL A 14 -1.59 -3.73 -12.09
C VAL A 14 -1.81 -3.61 -10.59
N VAL A 15 -2.19 -4.72 -9.96
CA VAL A 15 -2.54 -4.73 -8.54
C VAL A 15 -1.33 -4.40 -7.66
N THR A 16 -1.41 -3.28 -6.96
CA THR A 16 -0.45 -2.88 -5.92
C THR A 16 -0.84 -3.52 -4.59
N LYS A 17 0.07 -4.28 -3.98
CA LYS A 17 -0.13 -4.82 -2.63
C LYS A 17 0.32 -3.80 -1.59
N ALA A 18 -0.45 -3.68 -0.51
CA ALA A 18 -0.09 -2.89 0.66
C ALA A 18 0.46 -3.81 1.77
N LEU A 19 1.78 -3.87 1.88
CA LEU A 19 2.49 -4.77 2.79
C LEU A 19 2.72 -4.09 4.15
N LEU A 20 1.96 -4.48 5.17
CA LEU A 20 2.11 -3.97 6.53
C LEU A 20 3.25 -4.70 7.27
N ARG A 21 4.12 -3.94 7.94
CA ARG A 21 5.09 -4.43 8.92
C ARG A 21 5.26 -3.45 10.08
N ASP A 22 5.59 -3.95 11.25
CA ASP A 22 5.93 -3.12 12.39
C ASP A 22 7.43 -2.77 12.37
N VAL A 23 7.74 -1.52 12.70
CA VAL A 23 9.11 -1.01 12.82
C VAL A 23 9.30 -0.45 14.23
N ASP A 24 10.24 -1.01 14.97
CA ASP A 24 10.63 -0.48 16.28
C ASP A 24 11.36 0.86 16.11
N LEU A 25 10.85 1.90 16.78
CA LEU A 25 11.41 3.24 16.73
C LEU A 25 12.46 3.51 17.82
N SER A 26 12.73 2.54 18.69
CA SER A 26 13.72 2.67 19.78
C SER A 26 15.12 3.04 19.26
N LEU A 27 15.50 2.53 18.09
CA LEU A 27 16.75 2.85 17.40
C LEU A 27 16.86 4.33 16.98
N PHE A 28 15.74 5.04 16.91
CA PHE A 28 15.65 6.46 16.57
C PHE A 28 15.37 7.35 17.80
N GLY A 29 15.46 6.79 19.02
CA GLY A 29 15.25 7.54 20.27
C GLY A 29 13.79 7.79 20.63
N PHE A 30 12.85 7.06 20.01
CA PHE A 30 11.42 7.14 20.31
C PHE A 30 10.91 5.81 20.88
N SER A 31 10.08 5.87 21.92
CA SER A 31 9.48 4.66 22.52
C SER A 31 8.18 4.32 21.79
N GLY A 32 8.16 3.22 21.04
CA GLY A 32 6.97 2.69 20.37
C GLY A 32 7.27 2.09 19.00
N THR A 33 6.24 1.59 18.35
CA THR A 33 6.31 1.02 17.00
C THR A 33 5.66 1.94 15.96
N LEU A 34 6.15 1.84 14.73
CA LEU A 34 5.56 2.40 13.53
C LEU A 34 4.97 1.27 12.68
N SER A 35 3.67 1.35 12.39
CA SER A 35 3.04 0.49 11.38
C SER A 35 3.41 1.02 9.99
N LEU A 36 4.36 0.37 9.32
CA LEU A 36 4.84 0.77 8.00
C LEU A 36 4.19 -0.08 6.91
N ILE A 37 3.40 0.57 6.06
CA ILE A 37 2.78 -0.01 4.88
C ILE A 37 3.68 0.29 3.67
N THR A 38 4.11 -0.75 2.96
CA THR A 38 4.87 -0.62 1.70
C THR A 38 4.00 -1.01 0.52
N LEU A 39 3.80 -0.08 -0.41
CA LEU A 39 3.11 -0.31 -1.67
C LEU A 39 4.05 -0.97 -2.67
N ASP A 40 3.70 -2.16 -3.13
CA ASP A 40 4.50 -2.90 -4.11
C ASP A 40 3.62 -3.78 -5.00
N ASN A 41 3.70 -3.57 -6.32
CA ASN A 41 3.05 -4.41 -7.32
C ASN A 41 3.90 -5.64 -7.73
N GLY A 42 5.11 -5.79 -7.19
CA GLY A 42 6.03 -6.91 -7.47
C GLY A 42 6.71 -6.83 -8.83
N MET A 43 6.53 -5.74 -9.57
CA MET A 43 7.10 -5.52 -10.91
C MET A 43 8.34 -4.60 -10.83
N ASP A 44 9.14 -4.58 -11.89
CA ASP A 44 10.32 -3.72 -11.97
C ASP A 44 9.98 -2.20 -11.99
N HIS A 45 11.02 -1.35 -12.07
CA HIS A 45 10.87 0.11 -12.03
C HIS A 45 10.17 0.70 -13.27
N THR A 46 9.97 -0.06 -14.35
CA THR A 46 9.28 0.43 -15.56
C THR A 46 7.76 0.29 -15.45
N ARG A 47 7.29 -0.47 -14.47
CA ARG A 47 5.86 -0.69 -14.18
C ARG A 47 5.53 -0.13 -12.80
N PRO A 48 5.01 1.11 -12.72
CA PRO A 48 4.77 1.76 -11.43
C PRO A 48 3.61 1.10 -10.68
N ASN A 49 3.56 1.35 -9.37
CA ASN A 49 2.36 1.07 -8.58
C ASN A 49 1.21 1.97 -9.08
N THR A 50 0.04 1.38 -9.32
CA THR A 50 -1.21 2.09 -9.65
C THR A 50 -2.23 1.90 -8.54
N LEU A 51 -3.26 2.74 -8.52
CA LEU A 51 -4.31 2.80 -7.50
C LEU A 51 -5.66 2.44 -8.12
N GLY A 52 -5.72 1.28 -8.78
CA GLY A 52 -6.96 0.70 -9.25
C GLY A 52 -7.82 0.13 -8.10
N PRO A 53 -9.03 -0.36 -8.39
CA PRO A 53 -9.97 -0.85 -7.38
C PRO A 53 -9.39 -1.94 -6.46
N GLN A 54 -8.66 -2.91 -7.00
CA GLN A 54 -8.08 -3.99 -6.20
C GLN A 54 -6.92 -3.48 -5.34
N SER A 55 -6.14 -2.56 -5.88
CA SER A 55 -5.07 -1.88 -5.15
C SER A 55 -5.61 -1.05 -3.98
N LEU A 56 -6.71 -0.31 -4.20
CA LEU A 56 -7.38 0.46 -3.15
C LEU A 56 -7.96 -0.45 -2.06
N GLN A 57 -8.52 -1.61 -2.43
CA GLN A 57 -8.95 -2.59 -1.43
C GLN A 57 -7.78 -3.10 -0.60
N SER A 58 -6.65 -3.42 -1.23
CA SER A 58 -5.45 -3.84 -0.49
C SER A 58 -4.97 -2.76 0.48
N ILE A 59 -5.04 -1.49 0.09
CA ILE A 59 -4.67 -0.35 0.95
C ILE A 59 -5.65 -0.20 2.12
N ASP A 60 -6.95 -0.30 1.88
CA ASP A 60 -8.01 -0.25 2.90
C ASP A 60 -7.80 -1.34 3.96
N ASP A 61 -7.57 -2.58 3.53
CA ASP A 61 -7.30 -3.71 4.42
C ASP A 61 -6.05 -3.47 5.29
N ALA A 62 -4.97 -2.92 4.69
CA ALA A 62 -3.73 -2.66 5.40
C ALA A 62 -3.84 -1.48 6.39
N ILE A 63 -4.57 -0.42 6.03
CA ILE A 63 -4.84 0.71 6.92
C ILE A 63 -5.71 0.24 8.08
N THR A 64 -6.77 -0.53 7.82
CA THR A 64 -7.64 -1.11 8.85
C THR A 64 -6.84 -1.95 9.85
N ALA A 65 -5.93 -2.80 9.36
CA ALA A 65 -5.04 -3.59 10.21
C ALA A 65 -4.07 -2.71 11.02
N ALA A 66 -3.53 -1.65 10.41
CA ALA A 66 -2.63 -0.71 11.09
C ALA A 66 -3.35 0.14 12.15
N GLU A 67 -4.59 0.56 11.92
CA GLU A 67 -5.42 1.29 12.90
C GLU A 67 -5.81 0.42 14.10
N ALA A 68 -5.95 -0.89 13.90
CA ALA A 68 -6.19 -1.84 14.99
C ALA A 68 -4.94 -2.16 15.83
N SER A 69 -3.76 -1.70 15.42
CA SER A 69 -2.50 -1.95 16.13
C SER A 69 -2.28 -1.00 17.31
N THR A 70 -1.30 -1.30 18.16
CA THR A 70 -0.85 -0.39 19.25
C THR A 70 0.28 0.55 18.80
N SER A 71 0.53 0.66 17.50
CA SER A 71 1.59 1.52 16.97
C SER A 71 1.31 2.99 17.23
N ALA A 72 2.38 3.75 17.49
CA ALA A 72 2.28 5.17 17.77
C ALA A 72 2.00 6.01 16.51
N ALA A 73 2.27 5.44 15.33
CA ALA A 73 2.04 6.07 14.04
C ALA A 73 1.83 5.02 12.94
N ILE A 74 1.25 5.47 11.83
CA ILE A 74 1.14 4.73 10.57
C ILE A 74 1.90 5.52 9.50
N ALA A 75 2.75 4.83 8.74
CA ALA A 75 3.43 5.41 7.58
C ALA A 75 3.15 4.56 6.34
N ILE A 76 3.08 5.22 5.19
CA ILE A 76 2.92 4.57 3.89
C ILE A 76 4.09 4.99 3.01
N THR A 77 4.75 4.01 2.41
CA THR A 77 5.85 4.21 1.44
C THR A 77 5.60 3.35 0.21
N GLY A 78 6.37 3.56 -0.85
CA GLY A 78 6.37 2.69 -2.03
C GLY A 78 7.60 1.81 -2.13
N LYS A 79 7.62 1.00 -3.18
CA LYS A 79 8.81 0.31 -3.66
C LYS A 79 9.90 1.32 -4.07
N PRO A 80 11.16 0.88 -4.24
CA PRO A 80 12.24 1.78 -4.65
C PRO A 80 11.84 2.65 -5.86
N PHE A 81 12.12 3.94 -5.77
CA PHE A 81 11.84 4.99 -6.77
C PHE A 81 10.37 5.38 -6.97
N ILE A 82 9.39 4.54 -6.59
CA ILE A 82 7.99 4.71 -7.01
C ILE A 82 7.07 4.54 -5.82
N PHE A 83 6.39 5.63 -5.43
CA PHE A 83 5.26 5.57 -4.51
C PHE A 83 4.01 5.00 -5.20
N ALA A 84 3.40 5.79 -6.08
CA ALA A 84 2.31 5.41 -6.97
C ALA A 84 2.21 6.41 -8.14
N ALA A 85 1.71 5.97 -9.30
CA ALA A 85 1.48 6.81 -10.48
C ALA A 85 0.06 7.41 -10.55
N GLY A 86 -0.82 7.06 -9.61
CA GLY A 86 -2.24 7.45 -9.61
C GLY A 86 -3.14 6.29 -10.03
N ALA A 87 -4.30 6.61 -10.58
CA ALA A 87 -5.27 5.61 -11.05
C ALA A 87 -4.69 4.73 -12.17
N ASP A 88 -5.21 3.50 -12.26
CA ASP A 88 -4.97 2.57 -13.38
C ASP A 88 -5.99 2.79 -14.51
#